data_AF-A0A1B8C0V0-F1
#
_entry.id   AF-A0A1B8C0V0-F1
#
_cell.length_a   1.000
_cell.length_b   1.000
_cell.length_c   1.000
_cell.angle_alpha   90.00
_cell.angle_beta   90.00
_cell.angle_gamma   90.00
#
_symmetry.space_group_name_H-M   'P 1'
#
loop_
_entity.id
_entity.type
_entity.pdbx_description
1 polymer ?
#
loop_
_entity_poly.entity_id
_entity_poly.type
_entity_poly.pdbx_seq_one_letter_code
_entity_poly.pdbx_strand_id
1 'polypeptide(L)'
;MPQRTAFNEDGPSDGEAYCKIRYYQFQHDTKSEARWKACLRGSRLKNLNQLLRDKELTAGFDALLDIPGVWDGMRLTTLPRVMAMGCKDECLNYLRRIKEVLTDLVGKDALGKVDTATVKALELRAPGASTNDRNKCGKIFSAFSDRERDKIRDRLQMVDGLVPSLFTFFRDINYLKLCIDCLKRLVIVPKGASVCESLALICLGKNQREGHVRIQVTEDSFVHRTGNPADRVDLGVRQLVALAMRSYPDMPPDPIIEDPVQKATTKADRAVLRRLADLAYELGFESPQILSMKQYPYSKTRRESPQTPPLLVTSGNGVDLRHRSGIPRTAAFEEDRDSLYIDYLHSQEQVQGEGITSFFIRKSVYLAFFGRPLSTNGRSASRSLTGSPSRNMGGSAGGSSPHESGDIDDIVSFYDHDRQSQYSADTAEEDVGLASTDVVFHGSEEGEWLEEQRLAQGKVLINFIIRERGVWRYLPQIGVHPGNPAEVERVAKKYMRERIRTFNTRLRMLAPQECFQAVKDDRTQTILLVAQDDLNFDDEAMESASKLHTASLEKISRIRQI
;
A
#
# COMPACT_ATOMS: atom_id res chain seq x y z
N MET A 1 42.59 -3.36 -6.42
CA MET A 1 41.71 -2.31 -6.98
C MET A 1 40.26 -2.65 -6.66
N PRO A 2 39.55 -1.91 -5.78
CA PRO A 2 38.12 -2.09 -5.61
C PRO A 2 37.37 -1.51 -6.82
N GLN A 3 36.43 -2.27 -7.38
CA GLN A 3 35.63 -1.82 -8.53
C GLN A 3 34.78 -0.59 -8.15
N ARG A 4 34.77 0.43 -9.02
CA ARG A 4 33.78 1.51 -8.94
C ARG A 4 32.42 0.94 -9.32
N THR A 5 31.60 0.59 -8.33
CA THR A 5 30.15 0.48 -8.53
C THR A 5 29.64 1.86 -8.92
N ALA A 6 29.43 2.09 -10.22
CA ALA A 6 28.62 3.20 -10.70
C ALA A 6 27.19 2.96 -10.21
N PHE A 7 26.57 3.99 -9.65
CA PHE A 7 25.13 3.99 -9.39
C PHE A 7 24.44 4.54 -10.64
N ASN A 8 23.31 3.94 -11.03
CA ASN A 8 22.44 4.53 -12.05
C ASN A 8 21.91 5.89 -11.56
N GLU A 9 21.40 6.72 -12.48
CA GLU A 9 20.96 8.10 -12.20
C GLU A 9 19.85 8.18 -11.13
N ASP A 10 18.98 7.16 -11.04
CA ASP A 10 17.94 7.01 -10.01
C ASP A 10 18.48 6.66 -8.60
N GLY A 11 19.75 6.24 -8.50
CA GLY A 11 20.34 5.65 -7.30
C GLY A 11 20.02 4.16 -7.10
N PRO A 12 20.47 3.53 -6.00
CA PRO A 12 20.17 2.14 -5.69
C PRO A 12 18.72 1.96 -5.23
N SER A 13 18.16 0.78 -5.46
CA SER A 13 16.86 0.41 -4.90
C SER A 13 16.91 0.27 -3.37
N ASP A 14 15.73 0.40 -2.74
CA ASP A 14 15.53 0.21 -1.30
C ASP A 14 16.07 -1.15 -0.80
N GLY A 15 16.00 -2.19 -1.65
CA GLY A 15 16.47 -3.54 -1.33
C GLY A 15 17.97 -3.73 -1.46
N GLU A 16 18.56 -3.25 -2.56
CA GLU A 16 20.03 -3.27 -2.74
C GLU A 16 20.72 -2.48 -1.64
N ALA A 17 20.18 -1.30 -1.30
CA ALA A 17 20.69 -0.47 -0.23
C ALA A 17 20.62 -1.19 1.13
N TYR A 18 19.48 -1.84 1.47
CA TYR A 18 19.39 -2.64 2.69
C TYR A 18 20.43 -3.76 2.70
N CYS A 19 20.49 -4.59 1.66
CA CYS A 19 21.41 -5.73 1.56
C CYS A 19 22.87 -5.31 1.70
N LYS A 20 23.28 -4.24 1.02
CA LYS A 20 24.66 -3.76 1.07
C LYS A 20 24.99 -3.14 2.43
N ILE A 21 24.08 -2.37 3.04
CA ILE A 21 24.29 -1.80 4.38
C ILE A 21 24.44 -2.93 5.42
N ARG A 22 23.57 -3.95 5.41
CA ARG A 22 23.70 -5.12 6.31
C ARG A 22 25.00 -5.89 6.05
N TYR A 23 25.35 -6.14 4.78
CA TYR A 23 26.62 -6.79 4.40
C TYR A 23 27.84 -6.07 5.00
N TYR A 24 27.97 -4.75 4.80
CA TYR A 24 29.11 -4.01 5.33
C TYR A 24 29.10 -3.90 6.85
N GLN A 25 27.93 -3.87 7.50
CA GLN A 25 27.80 -3.94 8.96
C GLN A 25 28.29 -5.29 9.51
N PHE A 26 28.01 -6.41 8.84
CA PHE A 26 28.54 -7.74 9.22
C PHE A 26 30.04 -7.89 8.94
N GLN A 27 30.59 -7.15 7.98
CA GLN A 27 32.04 -7.09 7.71
C GLN A 27 32.77 -6.02 8.54
N HIS A 28 32.05 -5.29 9.41
CA HIS A 28 32.54 -4.12 10.17
C HIS A 28 33.17 -2.99 9.30
N ASP A 29 32.86 -2.93 8.00
CA ASP A 29 33.30 -1.87 7.09
C ASP A 29 32.39 -0.63 7.20
N THR A 30 32.65 0.16 8.24
CA THR A 30 31.94 1.41 8.53
C THR A 30 32.04 2.44 7.39
N LYS A 31 33.10 2.39 6.57
CA LYS A 31 33.32 3.31 5.46
C LYS A 31 32.39 3.00 4.28
N SER A 32 32.27 1.73 3.91
CA SER A 32 31.34 1.31 2.88
C SER A 32 29.89 1.37 3.37
N GLU A 33 29.62 1.06 4.65
CA GLU A 33 28.30 1.28 5.27
C GLU A 33 27.87 2.75 5.15
N ALA A 34 28.72 3.69 5.59
CA ALA A 34 28.43 5.12 5.52
C ALA A 34 28.19 5.58 4.07
N ARG A 35 28.98 5.08 3.11
CA ARG A 35 28.81 5.38 1.69
C ARG A 35 27.45 4.90 1.15
N TRP A 36 27.01 3.69 1.49
CA TRP A 36 25.69 3.19 1.06
C TRP A 36 24.52 3.86 1.80
N LYS A 37 24.70 4.24 3.08
CA LYS A 37 23.73 5.09 3.79
C LYS A 37 23.57 6.46 3.14
N ALA A 38 24.65 7.08 2.66
CA ALA A 38 24.61 8.37 1.95
C ALA A 38 23.85 8.32 0.60
N CYS A 39 23.64 7.14 0.01
CA CYS A 39 22.81 6.99 -1.19
C CYS A 39 21.29 7.09 -0.90
N LEU A 40 20.85 7.00 0.36
CA LEU A 40 19.44 6.98 0.74
C LEU A 40 18.88 8.40 0.94
N ARG A 41 18.41 9.01 -0.15
CA ARG A 41 17.81 10.34 -0.16
C ARG A 41 16.47 10.42 0.60
N GLY A 42 16.18 11.58 1.18
CA GLY A 42 14.92 11.88 1.87
C GLY A 42 14.68 11.00 3.11
N SER A 43 13.41 10.68 3.38
CA SER A 43 13.02 9.88 4.57
C SER A 43 13.57 8.45 4.58
N ARG A 44 14.12 7.92 3.48
CA ARG A 44 14.61 6.53 3.39
C ARG A 44 15.67 6.20 4.46
N LEU A 45 16.63 7.10 4.69
CA LEU A 45 17.67 6.90 5.71
C LEU A 45 17.12 6.97 7.14
N LYS A 46 16.17 7.89 7.40
CA LYS A 46 15.43 7.98 8.69
C LYS A 46 14.68 6.67 8.97
N ASN A 47 13.95 6.17 7.97
CA ASN A 47 13.15 4.94 8.07
C ASN A 47 14.02 3.69 8.26
N LEU A 48 15.15 3.59 7.55
CA LEU A 48 16.13 2.51 7.75
C LEU A 48 16.72 2.55 9.17
N ASN A 49 17.16 3.72 9.63
CA ASN A 49 17.73 3.88 10.96
C ASN A 49 16.70 3.66 12.09
N GLN A 50 15.40 3.82 11.81
CA GLN A 50 14.33 3.40 12.72
C GLN A 50 14.17 1.87 12.73
N LEU A 51 14.10 1.21 11.57
CA LEU A 51 14.05 -0.26 11.49
C LEU A 51 15.23 -0.91 12.21
N LEU A 52 16.46 -0.44 11.98
CA LEU A 52 17.68 -0.96 12.61
C LEU A 52 17.74 -0.77 14.14
N ARG A 53 16.80 -0.03 14.74
CA ARG A 53 16.63 0.04 16.21
C ARG A 53 15.68 -1.04 16.74
N ASP A 54 14.72 -1.51 15.93
CA ASP A 54 13.91 -2.68 16.24
C ASP A 54 14.68 -3.95 15.86
N LYS A 55 15.29 -4.57 16.88
CA LYS A 55 16.12 -5.77 16.72
C LYS A 55 15.33 -6.96 16.14
N GLU A 56 14.05 -7.06 16.46
CA GLU A 56 13.22 -8.21 16.09
C GLU A 56 12.77 -8.09 14.64
N LEU A 57 12.25 -6.91 14.24
CA LEU A 57 11.95 -6.64 12.83
C LEU A 57 13.21 -6.71 11.97
N THR A 58 14.34 -6.16 12.44
CA THR A 58 15.63 -6.29 11.73
C THR A 58 16.02 -7.76 11.53
N ALA A 59 15.93 -8.61 12.56
CA ALA A 59 16.20 -10.03 12.44
C ALA A 59 15.22 -10.74 11.46
N GLY A 60 13.96 -10.33 11.44
CA GLY A 60 12.95 -10.84 10.50
C GLY A 60 13.24 -10.50 9.03
N PHE A 61 13.77 -9.29 8.75
CA PHE A 61 14.25 -8.92 7.43
C PHE A 61 15.59 -9.60 7.09
N ASP A 62 16.53 -9.65 8.03
CA ASP A 62 17.85 -10.26 7.84
C ASP A 62 17.77 -11.77 7.51
N ALA A 63 16.75 -12.46 8.02
CA ALA A 63 16.47 -13.87 7.71
C ALA A 63 16.17 -14.15 6.22
N LEU A 64 16.03 -13.11 5.39
CA LEU A 64 15.82 -13.17 3.94
C LEU A 64 17.08 -12.76 3.12
N LEU A 65 18.21 -12.40 3.75
CA LEU A 65 19.41 -11.91 3.05
C LEU A 65 20.11 -12.99 2.18
N ASP A 66 19.88 -14.26 2.46
CA ASP A 66 20.33 -15.42 1.67
C ASP A 66 19.41 -15.75 0.48
N ILE A 67 18.38 -14.93 0.23
CA ILE A 67 17.45 -15.03 -0.91
C ILE A 67 17.56 -13.74 -1.74
N PRO A 68 18.48 -13.65 -2.72
CA PRO A 68 18.72 -12.40 -3.44
C PRO A 68 17.47 -11.80 -4.12
N GLY A 69 16.62 -12.66 -4.69
CA GLY A 69 15.49 -12.23 -5.52
C GLY A 69 14.32 -11.54 -4.81
N VAL A 70 14.17 -11.64 -3.48
CA VAL A 70 13.02 -11.00 -2.79
C VAL A 70 13.20 -9.49 -2.59
N TRP A 71 14.44 -8.99 -2.67
CA TRP A 71 14.79 -7.64 -2.25
C TRP A 71 14.31 -6.52 -3.18
N ASP A 72 14.01 -6.83 -4.45
CA ASP A 72 13.26 -5.91 -5.34
C ASP A 72 11.92 -5.46 -4.72
N GLY A 73 11.30 -6.31 -3.89
CA GLY A 73 10.06 -6.00 -3.21
C GLY A 73 10.19 -5.01 -2.03
N MET A 74 11.41 -4.66 -1.59
CA MET A 74 11.65 -3.84 -0.39
C MET A 74 11.15 -2.39 -0.54
N ARG A 75 10.50 -1.83 0.49
CA ARG A 75 9.97 -0.46 0.48
C ARG A 75 10.29 0.27 1.79
N LEU A 76 11.46 0.91 1.88
CA LEU A 76 11.90 1.72 3.02
C LEU A 76 10.89 2.83 3.37
N THR A 77 10.21 3.38 2.37
CA THR A 77 9.15 4.40 2.54
C THR A 77 7.93 3.90 3.32
N THR A 78 7.69 2.59 3.38
CA THR A 78 6.53 1.99 4.08
C THR A 78 6.87 1.55 5.50
N LEU A 79 8.16 1.38 5.84
CA LEU A 79 8.60 0.94 7.18
C LEU A 79 7.98 1.70 8.38
N PRO A 80 7.80 3.05 8.35
CA PRO A 80 7.15 3.75 9.47
C PRO A 80 5.74 3.24 9.76
N ARG A 81 5.00 2.79 8.74
CA ARG A 81 3.68 2.17 8.88
C ARG A 81 3.76 0.80 9.53
N VAL A 82 4.76 0.00 9.16
CA VAL A 82 5.04 -1.33 9.74
C VAL A 82 5.34 -1.22 11.24
N MET A 83 6.15 -0.24 11.64
CA MET A 83 6.52 -0.02 13.03
C MET A 83 5.38 0.62 13.85
N ALA A 84 4.61 1.55 13.26
CA ALA A 84 3.55 2.27 13.97
C ALA A 84 2.19 1.53 14.06
N MET A 85 1.97 0.45 13.30
CA MET A 85 0.66 -0.22 13.30
C MET A 85 0.39 -1.07 14.54
N GLY A 86 1.41 -1.52 15.28
CA GLY A 86 1.26 -2.34 16.49
C GLY A 86 0.98 -3.82 16.22
N CYS A 87 1.61 -4.39 15.18
CA CYS A 87 1.36 -5.76 14.68
C CYS A 87 2.70 -6.49 14.43
N LYS A 88 3.60 -6.50 15.42
CA LYS A 88 4.97 -6.98 15.20
C LYS A 88 5.03 -8.48 14.90
N ASP A 89 4.37 -9.29 15.72
CA ASP A 89 4.28 -10.75 15.52
C ASP A 89 3.71 -11.11 14.15
N GLU A 90 2.66 -10.42 13.70
CA GLU A 90 2.03 -10.65 12.40
C GLU A 90 2.97 -10.33 11.25
N CYS A 91 3.70 -9.21 11.36
CA CYS A 91 4.70 -8.83 10.36
C CYS A 91 5.86 -9.83 10.32
N LEU A 92 6.36 -10.27 11.48
CA LEU A 92 7.38 -11.30 11.60
C LEU A 92 6.91 -12.65 11.06
N ASN A 93 5.63 -13.00 11.25
CA ASN A 93 5.02 -14.20 10.70
C ASN A 93 4.97 -14.16 9.17
N TYR A 94 4.59 -13.04 8.57
CA TYR A 94 4.58 -12.87 7.11
C TYR A 94 6.00 -12.97 6.53
N LEU A 95 7.00 -12.33 7.16
CA LEU A 95 8.41 -12.45 6.75
C LEU A 95 8.91 -13.91 6.86
N ARG A 96 8.53 -14.62 7.93
CA ARG A 96 8.81 -16.06 8.08
C ARG A 96 8.13 -16.89 7.00
N ARG A 97 6.89 -16.58 6.62
CA ARG A 97 6.16 -17.31 5.56
C ARG A 97 6.82 -17.17 4.18
N ILE A 98 7.41 -16.01 3.87
CA ILE A 98 8.26 -15.82 2.66
C ILE A 98 9.45 -16.79 2.71
N LYS A 99 10.14 -16.86 3.86
CA LYS A 99 11.29 -17.75 4.06
C LYS A 99 10.89 -19.23 3.92
N GLU A 100 9.83 -19.64 4.59
CA GLU A 100 9.28 -21.01 4.56
C GLU A 100 8.94 -21.44 3.14
N VAL A 101 8.05 -20.73 2.44
CA VAL A 101 7.55 -21.13 1.11
C VAL A 101 8.69 -21.27 0.09
N LEU A 102 9.69 -20.39 0.13
CA LEU A 102 10.86 -20.51 -0.77
C LEU A 102 11.82 -21.63 -0.33
N THR A 103 11.97 -21.87 0.98
CA THR A 103 12.79 -22.97 1.52
C THR A 103 12.19 -24.33 1.17
N ASP A 104 10.89 -24.50 1.31
CA ASP A 104 10.17 -25.72 0.93
C ASP A 104 10.27 -25.94 -0.59
N LEU A 105 10.09 -24.87 -1.38
CA LEU A 105 10.08 -24.93 -2.84
C LEU A 105 11.43 -25.33 -3.43
N VAL A 106 12.54 -24.65 -3.09
CA VAL A 106 13.85 -24.94 -3.71
C VAL A 106 14.80 -25.77 -2.83
N GLY A 107 14.61 -25.77 -1.51
CA GLY A 107 15.53 -26.35 -0.53
C GLY A 107 16.51 -25.30 0.02
N LYS A 108 16.80 -25.39 1.33
CA LYS A 108 17.59 -24.40 2.09
C LYS A 108 18.91 -24.01 1.41
N ASP A 109 19.69 -24.99 0.96
CA ASP A 109 21.04 -24.75 0.42
C ASP A 109 21.02 -24.15 -1.00
N ALA A 110 19.83 -24.09 -1.64
CA ALA A 110 19.62 -23.52 -2.96
C ALA A 110 18.94 -22.14 -2.95
N LEU A 111 18.64 -21.58 -1.76
CA LEU A 111 18.02 -20.26 -1.62
C LEU A 111 18.82 -19.13 -2.31
N GLY A 112 20.15 -19.20 -2.27
CA GLY A 112 21.05 -18.26 -2.95
C GLY A 112 20.95 -18.26 -4.48
N LYS A 113 20.32 -19.29 -5.09
CA LYS A 113 20.03 -19.35 -6.54
C LYS A 113 18.72 -18.64 -6.92
N VAL A 114 17.89 -18.21 -5.96
CA VAL A 114 16.59 -17.58 -6.22
C VAL A 114 16.79 -16.13 -6.63
N ASP A 115 16.68 -15.88 -7.94
CA ASP A 115 16.82 -14.56 -8.55
C ASP A 115 15.49 -13.76 -8.59
N THR A 116 15.59 -12.47 -8.91
CA THR A 116 14.43 -11.57 -8.98
C THR A 116 13.40 -12.03 -10.02
N ALA A 117 13.85 -12.58 -11.16
CA ALA A 117 12.96 -13.10 -12.20
C ALA A 117 12.11 -14.28 -11.68
N THR A 118 12.72 -15.19 -10.94
CA THR A 118 12.05 -16.31 -10.26
C THR A 118 11.02 -15.80 -9.25
N VAL A 119 11.37 -14.82 -8.40
CA VAL A 119 10.41 -14.25 -7.44
C VAL A 119 9.24 -13.54 -8.15
N LYS A 120 9.48 -12.76 -9.21
CA LYS A 120 8.40 -12.11 -9.99
C LYS A 120 7.45 -13.08 -10.69
N ALA A 121 7.97 -14.23 -11.10
CA ALA A 121 7.17 -15.26 -11.72
C ALA A 121 6.47 -16.20 -10.72
N LEU A 122 6.85 -16.18 -9.44
CA LEU A 122 6.18 -16.90 -8.36
C LEU A 122 5.17 -16.02 -7.60
N GLU A 123 5.53 -14.78 -7.27
CA GLU A 123 4.73 -13.94 -6.36
C GLU A 123 3.28 -13.78 -6.85
N LEU A 124 2.34 -13.75 -5.90
CA LEU A 124 0.89 -13.64 -6.14
C LEU A 124 0.24 -14.86 -6.84
N ARG A 125 0.95 -15.97 -7.02
CA ARG A 125 0.38 -17.22 -7.58
C ARG A 125 0.13 -18.26 -6.49
N ALA A 126 -0.91 -19.05 -6.67
CA ALA A 126 -1.26 -20.19 -5.84
C ALA A 126 -1.14 -21.51 -6.62
N PRO A 127 0.09 -21.96 -6.97
CA PRO A 127 0.29 -23.11 -7.84
C PRO A 127 -0.16 -24.44 -7.22
N GLY A 128 -0.44 -24.50 -5.91
CA GLY A 128 -1.17 -25.62 -5.30
C GLY A 128 -2.63 -25.70 -5.78
N ALA A 129 -3.35 -24.58 -5.79
CA ALA A 129 -4.79 -24.54 -6.07
C ALA A 129 -5.17 -24.22 -7.53
N SER A 130 -4.34 -23.46 -8.27
CA SER A 130 -4.62 -23.07 -9.66
C SER A 130 -3.66 -23.74 -10.64
N THR A 131 -4.22 -24.46 -11.62
CA THR A 131 -3.45 -25.04 -12.72
C THR A 131 -2.92 -23.97 -13.67
N ASN A 132 -3.66 -22.88 -13.91
CA ASN A 132 -3.17 -21.74 -14.70
C ASN A 132 -1.92 -21.11 -14.08
N ASP A 133 -1.94 -20.88 -12.75
CA ASP A 133 -0.78 -20.39 -12.01
C ASP A 133 0.40 -21.36 -12.07
N ARG A 134 0.17 -22.66 -11.82
CA ARG A 134 1.18 -23.73 -11.89
C ARG A 134 1.86 -23.79 -13.26
N ASN A 135 1.07 -23.70 -14.33
CA ASN A 135 1.55 -23.69 -15.71
C ASN A 135 2.37 -22.43 -16.04
N LYS A 136 2.02 -21.26 -15.47
CA LYS A 136 2.81 -20.03 -15.61
C LYS A 136 4.15 -20.12 -14.85
N CYS A 137 4.19 -20.81 -13.71
CA CYS A 137 5.41 -21.06 -12.94
C CYS A 137 6.35 -22.09 -13.60
N GLY A 138 5.87 -22.95 -14.50
CA GLY A 138 6.64 -24.07 -15.07
C GLY A 138 7.82 -23.70 -15.98
N LYS A 139 8.06 -22.41 -16.27
CA LYS A 139 9.08 -21.92 -17.22
C LYS A 139 10.21 -21.09 -16.59
N ILE A 140 10.46 -21.24 -15.28
CA ILE A 140 11.39 -20.40 -14.51
C ILE A 140 12.51 -21.21 -13.85
N PHE A 141 13.23 -20.66 -12.87
CA PHE A 141 14.40 -21.29 -12.23
C PHE A 141 15.57 -21.48 -13.22
N SER A 142 15.91 -20.41 -13.94
CA SER A 142 17.07 -20.34 -14.86
C SER A 142 18.37 -20.82 -14.22
N ALA A 143 18.66 -20.38 -12.99
CA ALA A 143 19.87 -20.73 -12.22
C ALA A 143 19.92 -22.18 -11.68
N PHE A 144 18.90 -23.00 -11.96
CA PHE A 144 18.78 -24.38 -11.51
C PHE A 144 18.96 -25.36 -12.68
N SER A 145 19.51 -26.54 -12.42
CA SER A 145 19.58 -27.64 -13.40
C SER A 145 18.20 -28.28 -13.62
N ASP A 146 17.97 -28.95 -14.76
CA ASP A 146 16.64 -29.50 -15.07
C ASP A 146 16.15 -30.51 -14.03
N ARG A 147 17.05 -31.34 -13.47
CA ARG A 147 16.74 -32.26 -12.36
C ARG A 147 16.36 -31.53 -11.04
N GLU A 148 16.79 -30.29 -10.86
CA GLU A 148 16.27 -29.43 -9.78
C GLU A 148 14.92 -28.81 -10.18
N ARG A 149 14.77 -28.31 -11.41
CA ARG A 149 13.53 -27.72 -11.93
C ARG A 149 12.34 -28.68 -11.86
N ASP A 150 12.54 -29.96 -12.19
CA ASP A 150 11.49 -30.99 -12.11
C ASP A 150 11.05 -31.22 -10.65
N LYS A 151 11.99 -31.39 -9.72
CA LYS A 151 11.68 -31.50 -8.28
C LYS A 151 10.96 -30.25 -7.75
N ILE A 152 11.33 -29.06 -8.24
CA ILE A 152 10.67 -27.81 -7.88
C ILE A 152 9.22 -27.80 -8.43
N ARG A 153 9.00 -28.31 -9.65
CA ARG A 153 7.66 -28.48 -10.24
C ARG A 153 6.77 -29.41 -9.41
N ASP A 154 7.33 -30.51 -8.90
CA ASP A 154 6.63 -31.45 -8.01
C ASP A 154 6.26 -30.83 -6.65
N ARG A 155 6.97 -29.77 -6.23
CA ARG A 155 6.68 -29.01 -4.99
C ARG A 155 5.78 -27.79 -5.22
N LEU A 156 5.72 -27.22 -6.43
CA LEU A 156 4.81 -26.11 -6.76
C LEU A 156 3.34 -26.46 -6.47
N GLN A 157 2.93 -27.71 -6.72
CA GLN A 157 1.60 -28.23 -6.40
C GLN A 157 1.32 -28.42 -4.89
N MET A 158 2.36 -28.35 -4.03
CA MET A 158 2.25 -28.43 -2.57
C MET A 158 2.26 -27.05 -1.91
N VAL A 159 2.33 -25.96 -2.68
CA VAL A 159 2.30 -24.59 -2.16
C VAL A 159 0.91 -24.25 -1.64
N ASP A 160 0.81 -24.21 -0.31
CA ASP A 160 -0.39 -23.80 0.42
C ASP A 160 -0.53 -22.26 0.45
N GLY A 161 -1.52 -21.77 -0.28
CA GLY A 161 -1.83 -20.34 -0.45
C GLY A 161 -1.15 -19.70 -1.67
N LEU A 162 -1.14 -18.37 -1.68
CA LEU A 162 -0.35 -17.54 -2.58
C LEU A 162 1.14 -17.60 -2.16
N VAL A 163 2.07 -17.61 -3.12
CA VAL A 163 3.50 -17.36 -2.82
C VAL A 163 3.66 -15.88 -2.41
N PRO A 164 4.13 -15.60 -1.17
CA PRO A 164 4.36 -14.24 -0.72
C PRO A 164 5.78 -13.77 -1.06
N SER A 165 5.97 -12.45 -1.09
CA SER A 165 7.26 -11.77 -1.25
C SER A 165 7.27 -10.47 -0.44
N LEU A 166 8.41 -9.76 -0.41
CA LEU A 166 8.43 -8.41 0.18
C LEU A 166 7.47 -7.45 -0.53
N PHE A 167 7.25 -7.60 -1.84
CA PHE A 167 6.29 -6.79 -2.58
C PHE A 167 4.85 -7.04 -2.12
N THR A 168 4.48 -8.31 -1.86
CA THR A 168 3.14 -8.64 -1.36
C THR A 168 2.97 -8.18 0.09
N PHE A 169 3.97 -8.37 0.95
CA PHE A 169 4.03 -7.88 2.34
C PHE A 169 3.73 -6.37 2.43
N PHE A 170 4.47 -5.53 1.68
CA PHE A 170 4.27 -4.08 1.72
C PHE A 170 2.96 -3.61 1.08
N ARG A 171 2.29 -4.45 0.27
CA ARG A 171 0.90 -4.19 -0.18
C ARG A 171 -0.12 -4.60 0.87
N ASP A 172 -0.03 -5.82 1.40
CA ASP A 172 -0.99 -6.44 2.31
C ASP A 172 -1.05 -5.73 3.68
N ILE A 173 0.07 -5.15 4.14
CA ILE A 173 0.11 -4.34 5.38
C ILE A 173 -0.89 -3.19 5.37
N ASN A 174 -1.22 -2.63 4.20
CA ASN A 174 -2.20 -1.54 4.10
C ASN A 174 -3.63 -2.03 4.36
N TYR A 175 -3.92 -3.31 4.13
CA TYR A 175 -5.20 -3.94 4.49
C TYR A 175 -5.21 -4.39 5.95
N LEU A 176 -4.12 -4.99 6.44
CA LEU A 176 -4.00 -5.35 7.86
C LEU A 176 -4.13 -4.12 8.77
N LYS A 177 -3.52 -2.98 8.41
CA LYS A 177 -3.66 -1.71 9.16
C LYS A 177 -5.13 -1.31 9.34
N LEU A 178 -5.93 -1.36 8.28
CA LEU A 178 -7.37 -1.00 8.35
C LEU A 178 -8.11 -1.92 9.33
N CYS A 179 -7.83 -3.22 9.31
CA CYS A 179 -8.46 -4.17 10.22
C CYS A 179 -8.03 -3.92 11.68
N ILE A 180 -6.74 -3.67 11.92
CA ILE A 180 -6.19 -3.50 13.27
C ILE A 180 -6.56 -2.13 13.88
N ASP A 181 -6.69 -1.08 13.07
CA ASP A 181 -7.17 0.22 13.57
C ASP A 181 -8.63 0.16 14.08
N CYS A 182 -9.44 -0.78 13.58
CA CYS A 182 -10.73 -1.10 14.22
C CYS A 182 -10.54 -1.73 15.61
N LEU A 183 -9.58 -2.66 15.77
CA LEU A 183 -9.31 -3.33 17.05
C LEU A 183 -8.74 -2.38 18.12
N LYS A 184 -7.99 -1.35 17.72
CA LYS A 184 -7.51 -0.28 18.63
C LYS A 184 -8.64 0.49 19.32
N ARG A 185 -9.89 0.40 18.82
CA ARG A 185 -11.06 0.97 19.50
C ARG A 185 -11.47 0.20 20.75
N LEU A 186 -11.03 -1.06 20.91
CA LEU A 186 -11.41 -1.95 22.02
C LEU A 186 -10.52 -1.83 23.26
N VAL A 187 -9.31 -1.27 23.14
CA VAL A 187 -8.32 -1.24 24.22
C VAL A 187 -7.33 -0.08 24.04
N ILE A 188 -6.87 0.51 25.14
CA ILE A 188 -5.72 1.43 25.10
C ILE A 188 -4.47 0.62 24.80
N VAL A 189 -3.77 0.96 23.72
CA VAL A 189 -2.52 0.32 23.30
C VAL A 189 -1.34 1.21 23.74
N PRO A 190 -0.49 0.76 24.68
CA PRO A 190 0.68 1.53 25.11
C PRO A 190 1.67 1.81 23.97
N LYS A 191 2.43 2.90 24.08
CA LYS A 191 3.44 3.30 23.08
C LYS A 191 4.51 2.21 22.92
N GLY A 192 4.47 1.49 21.79
CA GLY A 192 5.40 0.41 21.45
C GLY A 192 4.90 -1.01 21.74
N ALA A 193 3.71 -1.17 22.34
CA ALA A 193 3.08 -2.47 22.52
C ALA A 193 2.30 -2.93 21.28
N SER A 194 2.06 -4.24 21.16
CA SER A 194 1.15 -4.82 20.17
C SER A 194 -0.32 -4.59 20.56
N VAL A 195 -1.19 -4.46 19.56
CA VAL A 195 -2.64 -4.46 19.77
C VAL A 195 -3.08 -5.83 20.29
N CYS A 196 -2.46 -6.91 19.82
CA CYS A 196 -2.79 -8.28 20.20
C CYS A 196 -2.34 -8.62 21.63
N GLU A 197 -1.18 -8.11 22.07
CA GLU A 197 -0.77 -8.15 23.48
C GLU A 197 -1.73 -7.37 24.38
N SER A 198 -2.13 -6.16 23.94
CA SER A 198 -3.07 -5.31 24.68
C SER A 198 -4.44 -5.99 24.84
N LEU A 199 -4.92 -6.69 23.79
CA LEU A 199 -6.14 -7.50 23.85
C LEU A 199 -5.97 -8.75 24.74
N ALA A 200 -4.81 -9.41 24.72
CA ALA A 200 -4.54 -10.57 25.57
C ALA A 200 -4.67 -10.24 27.07
N LEU A 201 -4.16 -9.07 27.49
CA LEU A 201 -4.25 -8.59 28.88
C LEU A 201 -5.68 -8.37 29.38
N ILE A 202 -6.66 -8.15 28.49
CA ILE A 202 -8.08 -7.96 28.85
C ILE A 202 -8.95 -9.19 28.58
N CYS A 203 -8.37 -10.34 28.20
CA CYS A 203 -9.07 -11.60 27.93
C CYS A 203 -9.41 -12.35 29.23
N LEU A 204 -10.35 -11.82 30.01
CA LEU A 204 -10.77 -12.36 31.30
C LEU A 204 -11.58 -13.67 31.19
N GLY A 205 -12.04 -14.05 30.00
CA GLY A 205 -12.66 -15.35 29.73
C GLY A 205 -14.05 -15.56 30.35
N LYS A 206 -14.70 -14.52 30.88
CA LYS A 206 -15.97 -14.61 31.64
C LYS A 206 -17.11 -15.36 30.94
N ASN A 207 -17.15 -15.33 29.61
CA ASN A 207 -18.18 -15.96 28.78
C ASN A 207 -17.70 -17.28 28.10
N GLN A 208 -16.58 -17.84 28.55
CA GLN A 208 -15.96 -19.06 28.01
C GLN A 208 -16.21 -20.28 28.91
N ARG A 209 -16.39 -21.47 28.31
CA ARG A 209 -16.49 -22.74 29.05
C ARG A 209 -15.10 -23.34 29.29
N GLU A 210 -14.87 -23.93 30.46
CA GLU A 210 -13.59 -24.58 30.79
C GLU A 210 -13.24 -25.69 29.78
N GLY A 211 -11.96 -25.82 29.42
CA GLY A 211 -11.47 -26.73 28.37
C GLY A 211 -11.91 -26.40 26.94
N HIS A 212 -12.61 -25.28 26.72
CA HIS A 212 -13.18 -24.89 25.44
C HIS A 212 -12.88 -23.45 25.04
N VAL A 213 -13.03 -23.19 23.73
CA VAL A 213 -13.04 -21.89 23.07
C VAL A 213 -14.38 -21.70 22.34
N ARG A 214 -15.02 -20.55 22.53
CA ARG A 214 -16.21 -20.08 21.83
C ARG A 214 -15.82 -19.51 20.45
N ILE A 215 -16.50 -19.96 19.39
CA ILE A 215 -16.22 -19.61 17.99
C ILE A 215 -17.49 -19.12 17.31
N GLN A 216 -17.48 -17.91 16.76
CA GLN A 216 -18.56 -17.33 15.97
C GLN A 216 -18.63 -17.99 14.59
N VAL A 217 -19.82 -18.47 14.21
CA VAL A 217 -20.07 -19.11 12.89
C VAL A 217 -21.11 -18.37 12.05
N THR A 218 -21.94 -17.54 12.67
CA THR A 218 -22.81 -16.54 12.04
C THR A 218 -22.79 -15.25 12.88
N GLU A 219 -23.35 -14.15 12.40
CA GLU A 219 -23.46 -12.91 13.20
C GLU A 219 -24.17 -13.14 14.56
N ASP A 220 -25.10 -14.10 14.62
CA ASP A 220 -25.99 -14.41 15.75
C ASP A 220 -25.70 -15.73 16.50
N SER A 221 -24.74 -16.56 16.05
CA SER A 221 -24.52 -17.89 16.65
C SER A 221 -23.05 -18.31 16.83
N PHE A 222 -22.83 -19.15 17.85
CA PHE A 222 -21.52 -19.61 18.31
C PHE A 222 -21.49 -21.12 18.56
N VAL A 223 -20.40 -21.77 18.15
CA VAL A 223 -20.06 -23.14 18.56
C VAL A 223 -18.98 -23.13 19.65
N HIS A 224 -18.78 -24.26 20.31
CA HIS A 224 -17.65 -24.46 21.23
C HIS A 224 -16.72 -25.53 20.63
N ARG A 225 -15.42 -25.25 20.60
CA ARG A 225 -14.36 -26.20 20.23
C ARG A 225 -13.50 -26.48 21.45
N THR A 226 -12.87 -27.65 21.56
CA THR A 226 -11.89 -27.93 22.61
C THR A 226 -10.67 -27.01 22.47
N GLY A 227 -10.17 -26.46 23.58
CA GLY A 227 -8.96 -25.62 23.56
C GLY A 227 -8.58 -25.06 24.93
N ASN A 228 -7.33 -24.60 25.03
CA ASN A 228 -6.70 -24.10 26.24
C ASN A 228 -6.82 -22.55 26.37
N PRO A 229 -6.40 -21.94 27.50
CA PRO A 229 -6.50 -20.49 27.69
C PRO A 229 -5.77 -19.63 26.64
N ALA A 230 -4.64 -20.09 26.08
CA ALA A 230 -3.95 -19.38 25.01
C ALA A 230 -4.72 -19.47 23.67
N ASP A 231 -5.37 -20.60 23.39
CA ASP A 231 -6.22 -20.77 22.21
C ASP A 231 -7.42 -19.79 22.25
N ARG A 232 -7.94 -19.48 23.45
CA ARG A 232 -9.00 -18.47 23.62
C ARG A 232 -8.53 -17.06 23.23
N VAL A 233 -7.30 -16.70 23.60
CA VAL A 233 -6.72 -15.40 23.24
C VAL A 233 -6.46 -15.34 21.73
N ASP A 234 -5.76 -16.33 21.18
CA ASP A 234 -5.39 -16.38 19.76
C ASP A 234 -6.64 -16.45 18.85
N LEU A 235 -7.51 -17.43 19.03
CA LEU A 235 -8.74 -17.56 18.25
C LEU A 235 -9.73 -16.41 18.54
N GLY A 236 -9.68 -15.80 19.73
CA GLY A 236 -10.47 -14.62 20.07
C GLY A 236 -10.04 -13.38 19.28
N VAL A 237 -8.74 -13.05 19.28
CA VAL A 237 -8.18 -11.95 18.48
C VAL A 237 -8.41 -12.19 16.99
N ARG A 238 -8.23 -13.44 16.51
CA ARG A 238 -8.50 -13.82 15.11
C ARG A 238 -9.97 -13.59 14.70
N GLN A 239 -10.93 -13.81 15.59
CA GLN A 239 -12.35 -13.53 15.33
C GLN A 239 -12.64 -12.02 15.27
N LEU A 240 -12.00 -11.22 16.12
CA LEU A 240 -12.10 -9.76 16.06
C LEU A 240 -11.50 -9.23 14.74
N VAL A 241 -10.33 -9.75 14.33
CA VAL A 241 -9.73 -9.44 13.03
C VAL A 241 -10.68 -9.86 11.89
N ALA A 242 -11.30 -11.04 11.97
CA ALA A 242 -12.27 -11.47 10.96
C ALA A 242 -13.48 -10.52 10.85
N LEU A 243 -14.08 -10.08 11.97
CA LEU A 243 -15.16 -9.08 11.95
C LEU A 243 -14.68 -7.73 11.39
N ALA A 244 -13.46 -7.29 11.72
CA ALA A 244 -12.86 -6.09 11.12
C ALA A 244 -12.66 -6.25 9.61
N MET A 245 -12.23 -7.43 9.13
CA MET A 245 -12.16 -7.76 7.70
C MET A 245 -13.55 -7.70 7.03
N ARG A 246 -14.65 -7.99 7.74
CA ARG A 246 -16.05 -7.83 7.24
C ARG A 246 -16.52 -6.37 7.16
N SER A 247 -15.95 -5.47 7.98
CA SER A 247 -16.64 -4.23 8.37
C SER A 247 -15.74 -2.98 8.50
N TYR A 248 -14.46 -3.03 8.11
CA TYR A 248 -13.57 -1.85 8.16
C TYR A 248 -14.06 -0.61 7.38
N PRO A 249 -14.80 -0.69 6.25
CA PRO A 249 -15.29 0.51 5.56
C PRO A 249 -16.36 1.26 6.38
N ASP A 250 -17.06 0.51 7.23
CA ASP A 250 -18.11 1.02 8.13
C ASP A 250 -17.51 1.51 9.47
N MET A 251 -16.19 1.33 9.67
CA MET A 251 -15.41 1.76 10.83
C MET A 251 -14.17 2.60 10.45
N PRO A 252 -14.31 3.72 9.71
CA PRO A 252 -13.22 4.66 9.50
C PRO A 252 -12.61 5.17 10.83
N PRO A 253 -11.36 5.66 10.83
CA PRO A 253 -10.79 6.36 11.99
C PRO A 253 -11.67 7.54 12.43
N ASP A 254 -11.64 7.85 13.72
CA ASP A 254 -12.29 9.08 14.20
C ASP A 254 -11.55 10.31 13.63
N PRO A 255 -12.28 11.36 13.21
CA PRO A 255 -11.67 12.52 12.60
C PRO A 255 -10.84 13.29 13.63
N ILE A 256 -9.57 13.54 13.29
CA ILE A 256 -8.71 14.42 14.08
C ILE A 256 -9.18 15.86 13.80
N ILE A 257 -9.68 16.55 14.81
CA ILE A 257 -10.21 17.90 14.69
C ILE A 257 -9.04 18.89 14.79
N GLU A 258 -8.30 19.04 13.70
CA GLU A 258 -7.14 19.94 13.60
C GLU A 258 -7.49 21.31 13.02
N ASP A 259 -8.58 21.44 12.25
CA ASP A 259 -9.00 22.70 11.61
C ASP A 259 -10.55 22.75 11.47
N PRO A 260 -11.24 23.81 11.99
CA PRO A 260 -12.69 23.96 11.89
C PRO A 260 -13.29 24.00 10.47
N VAL A 261 -12.48 24.23 9.43
CA VAL A 261 -12.95 24.43 8.04
C VAL A 261 -13.10 23.11 7.26
N GLN A 262 -12.67 21.97 7.81
CA GLN A 262 -12.72 20.69 7.10
C GLN A 262 -14.14 20.15 6.89
N LYS A 263 -14.39 19.55 5.72
CA LYS A 263 -15.66 18.87 5.40
C LYS A 263 -15.98 17.78 6.42
N ALA A 264 -17.26 17.69 6.79
CA ALA A 264 -17.78 16.67 7.69
C ALA A 264 -17.36 15.24 7.24
N THR A 265 -16.41 14.67 7.98
CA THR A 265 -15.85 13.35 7.74
C THR A 265 -16.83 12.27 8.20
N THR A 266 -16.94 11.19 7.40
CA THR A 266 -17.87 10.09 7.69
C THR A 266 -17.48 9.40 9.01
N LYS A 267 -18.31 9.56 10.04
CA LYS A 267 -18.10 8.90 11.34
C LYS A 267 -18.38 7.40 11.23
N ALA A 268 -17.68 6.60 12.04
CA ALA A 268 -17.92 5.16 12.12
C ALA A 268 -19.35 4.82 12.54
N ASP A 269 -19.92 3.77 11.94
CA ASP A 269 -21.27 3.30 12.26
C ASP A 269 -21.31 2.75 13.70
N ARG A 270 -22.11 3.39 14.54
CA ARG A 270 -22.33 2.99 15.93
C ARG A 270 -22.90 1.58 16.04
N ALA A 271 -23.68 1.09 15.08
CA ALA A 271 -24.19 -0.28 15.09
C ALA A 271 -23.10 -1.31 14.73
N VAL A 272 -22.12 -0.95 13.89
CA VAL A 272 -20.97 -1.81 13.59
C VAL A 272 -19.99 -1.83 14.78
N LEU A 273 -19.69 -0.67 15.36
CA LEU A 273 -18.92 -0.57 16.61
C LEU A 273 -19.58 -1.36 17.75
N ARG A 274 -20.91 -1.33 17.82
CA ARG A 274 -21.70 -2.12 18.77
C ARG A 274 -21.48 -3.63 18.56
N ARG A 275 -21.55 -4.13 17.31
CA ARG A 275 -21.28 -5.55 17.00
C ARG A 275 -19.85 -5.97 17.32
N LEU A 276 -18.85 -5.13 17.04
CA LEU A 276 -17.45 -5.40 17.41
C LEU A 276 -17.29 -5.56 18.94
N ALA A 277 -17.93 -4.69 19.72
CA ALA A 277 -17.89 -4.73 21.18
C ALA A 277 -18.74 -5.86 21.79
N ASP A 278 -19.88 -6.21 21.18
CA ASP A 278 -20.65 -7.39 21.58
C ASP A 278 -19.85 -8.68 21.33
N LEU A 279 -19.21 -8.83 20.16
CA LEU A 279 -18.35 -9.99 19.86
C LEU A 279 -17.13 -10.07 20.81
N ALA A 280 -16.45 -8.94 21.07
CA ALA A 280 -15.33 -8.92 22.01
C ALA A 280 -15.76 -9.40 23.41
N TYR A 281 -16.91 -8.95 23.88
CA TYR A 281 -17.45 -9.36 25.17
C TYR A 281 -17.86 -10.85 25.19
N GLU A 282 -18.54 -11.34 24.15
CA GLU A 282 -18.89 -12.77 24.00
C GLU A 282 -17.66 -13.68 24.01
N LEU A 283 -16.54 -13.22 23.43
CA LEU A 283 -15.27 -13.95 23.44
C LEU A 283 -14.50 -13.82 24.76
N GLY A 284 -14.96 -12.98 25.69
CA GLY A 284 -14.40 -12.82 27.03
C GLY A 284 -13.35 -11.72 27.17
N PHE A 285 -13.26 -10.79 26.21
CA PHE A 285 -12.49 -9.56 26.33
C PHE A 285 -13.33 -8.48 27.03
N GLU A 286 -12.80 -7.80 28.04
CA GLU A 286 -13.54 -6.77 28.78
C GLU A 286 -12.69 -5.53 29.07
N SER A 287 -13.18 -4.37 28.65
CA SER A 287 -12.53 -3.07 28.86
C SER A 287 -13.58 -1.96 29.00
N PRO A 288 -13.23 -0.78 29.57
CA PRO A 288 -14.13 0.38 29.58
C PRO A 288 -14.59 0.79 28.17
N GLN A 289 -13.74 0.61 27.15
CA GLN A 289 -14.05 0.90 25.76
C GLN A 289 -15.11 -0.07 25.20
N ILE A 290 -14.95 -1.38 25.43
CA ILE A 290 -15.93 -2.41 25.07
C ILE A 290 -17.27 -2.13 25.75
N LEU A 291 -17.26 -1.88 27.07
CA LEU A 291 -18.47 -1.60 27.84
C LEU A 291 -19.18 -0.31 27.41
N SER A 292 -18.43 0.72 27.00
CA SER A 292 -18.97 1.96 26.44
C SER A 292 -19.61 1.74 25.06
N MET A 293 -18.93 1.04 24.14
CA MET A 293 -19.49 0.72 22.82
C MET A 293 -20.71 -0.22 22.90
N LYS A 294 -20.83 -1.04 23.97
CA LYS A 294 -22.05 -1.82 24.27
C LYS A 294 -23.25 -0.96 24.69
N GLN A 295 -23.12 0.37 24.82
CA GLN A 295 -24.25 1.30 25.01
C GLN A 295 -24.81 1.83 23.68
N TYR A 296 -24.13 1.62 22.55
CA TYR A 296 -24.60 2.05 21.24
C TYR A 296 -25.84 1.27 20.76
N PRO A 297 -26.68 1.88 19.90
CA PRO A 297 -27.89 1.24 19.39
C PRO A 297 -27.56 -0.04 18.63
N TYR A 298 -28.24 -1.12 18.99
CA TYR A 298 -28.15 -2.40 18.31
C TYR A 298 -28.98 -2.37 17.02
N SER A 299 -28.35 -2.59 15.87
CA SER A 299 -29.08 -2.76 14.60
C SER A 299 -29.55 -4.20 14.45
N LYS A 300 -30.87 -4.37 14.25
CA LYS A 300 -31.51 -5.65 13.89
C LYS A 300 -31.37 -6.02 12.41
N THR A 301 -30.62 -5.26 11.60
CA THR A 301 -30.39 -5.59 10.18
C THR A 301 -29.54 -6.85 10.06
N ARG A 302 -30.21 -8.00 10.09
CA ARG A 302 -29.64 -9.33 9.94
C ARG A 302 -29.08 -9.45 8.51
N ARG A 303 -27.76 -9.64 8.39
CA ARG A 303 -27.19 -10.17 7.15
C ARG A 303 -27.42 -11.67 7.13
N GLU A 304 -27.83 -12.19 5.98
CA GLU A 304 -27.97 -13.63 5.80
C GLU A 304 -26.58 -14.26 5.75
N SER A 305 -26.35 -15.26 6.60
CA SER A 305 -25.09 -16.00 6.56
C SER A 305 -25.10 -16.96 5.36
N PRO A 306 -23.99 -17.12 4.63
CA PRO A 306 -23.91 -18.00 3.48
C PRO A 306 -24.39 -19.41 3.81
N GLN A 307 -25.35 -19.93 3.04
CA GLN A 307 -25.89 -21.29 3.21
C GLN A 307 -24.90 -22.38 2.72
N THR A 308 -23.84 -21.96 2.03
CA THR A 308 -22.78 -22.82 1.47
C THR A 308 -21.41 -22.24 1.79
N PRO A 309 -20.37 -23.07 2.00
CA PRO A 309 -19.00 -22.59 2.11
C PRO A 309 -18.58 -21.76 0.88
N PRO A 310 -17.73 -20.73 1.04
CA PRO A 310 -17.23 -19.93 -0.07
C PRO A 310 -16.30 -20.75 -0.96
N LEU A 311 -16.49 -20.65 -2.29
CA LEU A 311 -15.64 -21.33 -3.26
C LEU A 311 -14.20 -20.83 -3.18
N LEU A 312 -13.24 -21.76 -3.25
CA LEU A 312 -11.80 -21.48 -3.20
C LEU A 312 -11.14 -21.46 -4.59
N VAL A 313 -11.76 -22.10 -5.58
CA VAL A 313 -11.27 -22.19 -6.98
C VAL A 313 -12.42 -22.02 -7.98
N THR A 314 -12.07 -21.81 -9.24
CA THR A 314 -13.02 -21.65 -10.36
C THR A 314 -12.51 -22.28 -11.65
N SER A 315 -13.44 -22.65 -12.53
CA SER A 315 -13.22 -23.27 -13.86
C SER A 315 -12.93 -22.23 -14.94
N GLY A 316 -11.97 -21.33 -14.67
CA GLY A 316 -11.50 -20.32 -15.60
C GLY A 316 -10.29 -19.55 -15.06
N ASN A 317 -9.98 -18.39 -15.64
CA ASN A 317 -8.80 -17.59 -15.27
C ASN A 317 -8.72 -17.16 -13.78
N GLY A 318 -9.86 -17.08 -13.09
CA GLY A 318 -9.95 -16.55 -11.72
C GLY A 318 -9.55 -15.07 -11.63
N VAL A 319 -9.17 -14.63 -10.42
CA VAL A 319 -8.80 -13.23 -10.17
C VAL A 319 -7.45 -12.88 -10.81
N ASP A 320 -7.40 -11.77 -11.55
CA ASP A 320 -6.16 -11.21 -12.14
C ASP A 320 -5.06 -10.97 -11.08
N LEU A 321 -3.84 -11.38 -11.42
CA LEU A 321 -2.65 -11.32 -10.57
C LEU A 321 -2.47 -9.98 -9.84
N ARG A 322 -2.75 -8.85 -10.52
CA ARG A 322 -2.58 -7.49 -9.99
C ARG A 322 -3.47 -7.19 -8.78
N HIS A 323 -4.58 -7.92 -8.62
CA HIS A 323 -5.59 -7.71 -7.57
C HIS A 323 -5.45 -8.68 -6.39
N ARG A 324 -4.47 -9.58 -6.42
CA ARG A 324 -4.28 -10.64 -5.41
C ARG A 324 -3.53 -10.21 -4.14
N SER A 325 -3.38 -8.91 -3.90
CA SER A 325 -2.72 -8.36 -2.70
C SER A 325 -3.16 -6.92 -2.41
N GLY A 326 -3.01 -6.51 -1.16
CA GLY A 326 -3.48 -5.24 -0.61
C GLY A 326 -4.96 -5.26 -0.27
N ILE A 327 -5.53 -4.05 -0.20
CA ILE A 327 -6.95 -3.79 0.07
C ILE A 327 -7.78 -4.44 -1.06
N PRO A 328 -8.86 -5.19 -0.75
CA PRO A 328 -9.69 -5.80 -1.78
C PRO A 328 -10.41 -4.75 -2.63
N ARG A 329 -10.71 -5.07 -3.89
CA ARG A 329 -11.64 -4.27 -4.72
C ARG A 329 -13.05 -4.40 -4.18
N THR A 330 -13.87 -3.35 -4.27
CA THR A 330 -15.23 -3.30 -3.71
C THR A 330 -16.08 -4.52 -4.07
N ALA A 331 -16.12 -4.95 -5.34
CA ALA A 331 -16.89 -6.13 -5.75
C ALA A 331 -16.45 -7.41 -5.02
N ALA A 332 -15.14 -7.69 -4.96
CA ALA A 332 -14.58 -8.83 -4.24
C ALA A 332 -14.77 -8.71 -2.71
N PHE A 333 -14.78 -7.49 -2.18
CA PHE A 333 -15.07 -7.25 -0.77
C PHE A 333 -16.53 -7.56 -0.41
N GLU A 334 -17.50 -7.08 -1.19
CA GLU A 334 -18.92 -7.38 -0.96
C GLU A 334 -19.25 -8.86 -1.23
N GLU A 335 -18.57 -9.51 -2.17
CA GLU A 335 -18.62 -10.97 -2.40
C GLU A 335 -18.07 -11.77 -1.20
N ASP A 336 -16.88 -11.40 -0.70
CA ASP A 336 -16.21 -12.16 0.36
C ASP A 336 -16.80 -11.90 1.76
N ARG A 337 -17.26 -10.67 2.06
CA ARG A 337 -17.35 -10.18 3.44
C ARG A 337 -18.22 -11.04 4.35
N ASP A 338 -19.39 -11.46 3.90
CA ASP A 338 -20.31 -12.24 4.74
C ASP A 338 -19.88 -13.72 4.86
N SER A 339 -18.76 -14.12 4.23
CA SER A 339 -18.08 -15.41 4.42
C SER A 339 -16.81 -15.33 5.31
N LEU A 340 -16.34 -14.14 5.71
CA LEU A 340 -15.09 -13.99 6.48
C LEU A 340 -15.30 -14.30 7.98
N TYR A 341 -15.46 -15.59 8.29
CA TYR A 341 -15.44 -16.19 9.63
C TYR A 341 -14.24 -17.13 9.77
N ILE A 342 -13.76 -17.37 10.99
CA ILE A 342 -12.55 -18.15 11.19
C ILE A 342 -12.70 -19.63 10.80
N ASP A 343 -13.89 -20.23 10.92
CA ASP A 343 -14.12 -21.63 10.46
C ASP A 343 -13.86 -21.80 8.95
N TYR A 344 -14.15 -20.78 8.13
CA TYR A 344 -13.83 -20.78 6.69
C TYR A 344 -12.38 -20.36 6.39
N LEU A 345 -11.86 -19.35 7.10
CA LEU A 345 -10.47 -18.89 6.95
C LEU A 345 -9.45 -19.95 7.42
N HIS A 346 -9.81 -20.78 8.39
CA HIS A 346 -8.97 -21.84 8.95
C HIS A 346 -9.25 -23.22 8.33
N SER A 347 -10.16 -23.33 7.36
CA SER A 347 -10.47 -24.64 6.77
C SER A 347 -9.22 -25.25 6.12
N GLN A 348 -9.00 -26.55 6.38
CA GLN A 348 -7.86 -27.32 5.87
C GLN A 348 -8.15 -27.94 4.48
N GLU A 349 -9.23 -27.49 3.85
CA GLU A 349 -9.68 -27.95 2.53
C GLU A 349 -8.63 -27.66 1.46
N GLN A 350 -8.22 -28.70 0.73
CA GLN A 350 -7.33 -28.62 -0.42
C GLN A 350 -8.14 -28.92 -1.68
N VAL A 351 -8.26 -27.92 -2.54
CA VAL A 351 -8.94 -28.01 -3.84
C VAL A 351 -7.99 -27.64 -4.97
N GLN A 352 -8.29 -28.12 -6.17
CA GLN A 352 -7.62 -27.67 -7.40
C GLN A 352 -8.67 -27.26 -8.43
N GLY A 353 -8.38 -26.20 -9.17
CA GLY A 353 -9.17 -25.73 -10.30
C GLY A 353 -8.29 -24.95 -11.27
N GLU A 354 -8.89 -24.29 -12.25
CA GLU A 354 -8.14 -23.50 -13.22
C GLU A 354 -7.60 -22.21 -12.59
N GLY A 355 -8.44 -21.49 -11.84
CA GLY A 355 -8.12 -20.23 -11.18
C GLY A 355 -8.57 -20.19 -9.74
N ILE A 356 -8.12 -19.17 -9.00
CA ILE A 356 -8.50 -18.92 -7.60
C ILE A 356 -9.54 -17.80 -7.47
N THR A 357 -10.33 -17.86 -6.40
CA THR A 357 -11.34 -16.85 -6.05
C THR A 357 -10.76 -15.69 -5.23
N SER A 358 -11.56 -14.63 -5.12
CA SER A 358 -11.48 -13.54 -4.14
C SER A 358 -11.28 -14.08 -2.71
N PHE A 359 -12.14 -15.00 -2.28
CA PHE A 359 -12.09 -15.57 -0.93
C PHE A 359 -10.78 -16.31 -0.65
N PHE A 360 -10.29 -17.12 -1.61
CA PHE A 360 -8.99 -17.79 -1.49
C PHE A 360 -7.85 -16.78 -1.24
N ILE A 361 -7.87 -15.64 -1.94
CA ILE A 361 -6.88 -14.59 -1.77
C ILE A 361 -6.99 -13.96 -0.37
N ARG A 362 -8.20 -13.64 0.11
CA ARG A 362 -8.38 -13.09 1.47
C ARG A 362 -7.92 -14.07 2.54
N LYS A 363 -8.27 -15.36 2.40
CA LYS A 363 -7.80 -16.46 3.25
C LYS A 363 -6.27 -16.58 3.24
N SER A 364 -5.64 -16.50 2.07
CA SER A 364 -4.18 -16.59 1.96
C SER A 364 -3.45 -15.38 2.55
N VAL A 365 -3.95 -14.15 2.36
CA VAL A 365 -3.36 -12.94 2.97
C VAL A 365 -3.51 -12.97 4.49
N TYR A 366 -4.66 -13.42 4.98
CA TYR A 366 -4.90 -13.66 6.40
C TYR A 366 -3.92 -14.70 6.99
N LEU A 367 -3.78 -15.87 6.35
CA LEU A 367 -2.87 -16.93 6.82
C LEU A 367 -1.39 -16.54 6.72
N ALA A 368 -1.01 -15.62 5.84
CA ALA A 368 0.36 -15.08 5.81
C ALA A 368 0.69 -14.24 7.06
N PHE A 369 -0.25 -13.43 7.57
CA PHE A 369 -0.06 -12.66 8.80
C PHE A 369 -0.25 -13.47 10.09
N PHE A 370 -1.28 -14.32 10.16
CA PHE A 370 -1.62 -15.00 11.42
C PHE A 370 -1.16 -16.46 11.49
N GLY A 371 -0.68 -17.04 10.39
CA GLY A 371 -0.38 -18.47 10.28
C GLY A 371 -1.65 -19.35 10.35
N ARG A 372 -1.49 -20.65 10.09
CA ARG A 372 -2.54 -21.64 10.43
C ARG A 372 -2.61 -21.79 11.96
N PRO A 373 -3.81 -21.94 12.55
CA PRO A 373 -3.92 -22.31 13.96
C PRO A 373 -3.20 -23.64 14.20
N LEU A 374 -2.63 -23.82 15.39
CA LEU A 374 -2.03 -25.10 15.77
C LEU A 374 -3.14 -26.15 15.90
N SER A 375 -3.20 -27.09 14.95
CA SER A 375 -4.06 -28.26 15.09
C SER A 375 -3.68 -29.02 16.36
N THR A 376 -4.67 -29.38 17.17
CA THR A 376 -4.50 -30.07 18.48
C THR A 376 -3.91 -31.48 18.39
N ASN A 377 -3.53 -31.94 17.20
CA ASN A 377 -2.80 -33.17 16.93
C ASN A 377 -1.31 -33.09 17.32
N GLY A 378 -1.04 -32.99 18.63
CA GLY A 378 0.06 -33.73 19.25
C GLY A 378 1.51 -33.32 18.98
N ARG A 379 1.82 -32.06 18.62
CA ARG A 379 3.20 -31.54 18.62
C ARG A 379 3.35 -30.24 19.39
N SER A 380 3.62 -30.37 20.69
CA SER A 380 3.80 -29.28 21.66
C SER A 380 5.09 -28.47 21.43
N ALA A 381 5.05 -27.51 20.50
CA ALA A 381 6.07 -26.47 20.40
C ALA A 381 5.85 -25.42 21.52
N SER A 382 6.42 -25.67 22.70
CA SER A 382 6.27 -24.77 23.86
C SER A 382 6.94 -23.42 23.61
N ARG A 383 6.14 -22.36 23.36
CA ARG A 383 6.60 -20.96 23.40
C ARG A 383 6.78 -20.57 24.87
N SER A 384 8.00 -20.71 25.39
CA SER A 384 8.36 -20.43 26.78
C SER A 384 8.33 -18.92 27.11
N LEU A 385 7.14 -18.40 27.43
CA LEU A 385 6.93 -17.03 27.92
C LEU A 385 7.24 -16.90 29.44
N THR A 386 8.48 -17.24 29.83
CA THR A 386 8.97 -17.05 31.21
C THR A 386 10.42 -16.58 31.17
N GLY A 387 10.66 -15.31 31.52
CA GLY A 387 11.98 -14.68 31.40
C GLY A 387 12.17 -13.47 32.33
N SER A 388 11.58 -13.49 33.52
CA SER A 388 11.67 -12.40 34.50
C SER A 388 13.10 -12.26 35.05
N PRO A 389 13.79 -11.13 34.88
CA PRO A 389 15.07 -10.88 35.55
C PRO A 389 14.81 -10.62 37.04
N SER A 390 15.46 -11.40 37.91
CA SER A 390 15.38 -11.14 39.36
C SER A 390 16.09 -9.83 39.71
N ARG A 391 15.54 -9.09 40.68
CA ARG A 391 16.15 -7.85 41.18
C ARG A 391 17.42 -8.17 41.96
N ASN A 392 18.44 -7.32 41.84
CA ASN A 392 19.47 -7.19 42.85
C ASN A 392 19.77 -5.70 43.09
N MET A 393 19.89 -5.28 44.35
CA MET A 393 20.12 -3.88 44.75
C MET A 393 21.62 -3.57 44.81
N GLY A 394 22.03 -2.35 44.46
CA GLY A 394 23.45 -2.00 44.31
C GLY A 394 23.81 -0.51 44.31
N GLY A 395 23.44 0.22 45.38
CA GLY A 395 24.20 1.36 45.93
C GLY A 395 24.68 2.53 45.05
N SER A 396 23.97 3.67 45.19
CA SER A 396 24.52 5.02 45.44
C SER A 396 25.11 5.91 44.32
N ALA A 397 24.79 7.20 44.47
CA ALA A 397 25.35 8.40 43.82
C ALA A 397 25.20 8.53 42.28
N GLY A 398 24.91 9.72 41.72
CA GLY A 398 24.60 11.01 42.36
C GLY A 398 24.99 12.17 41.44
N GLY A 399 24.02 12.79 40.77
CA GLY A 399 24.27 13.89 39.82
C GLY A 399 22.98 14.62 39.43
N SER A 400 23.00 15.95 39.53
CA SER A 400 21.84 16.83 39.39
C SER A 400 21.22 16.81 37.99
N SER A 401 19.88 16.79 37.91
CA SER A 401 19.15 17.13 36.69
C SER A 401 18.76 18.61 36.74
N PRO A 402 19.01 19.40 35.66
CA PRO A 402 18.21 20.58 35.38
C PRO A 402 16.77 20.18 35.07
N HIS A 403 15.84 21.14 35.20
CA HIS A 403 14.56 21.08 34.51
C HIS A 403 14.75 21.62 33.09
N GLU A 404 14.30 20.88 32.09
CA GLU A 404 13.92 21.43 30.80
C GLU A 404 12.48 21.01 30.47
N SER A 405 11.58 21.99 30.45
CA SER A 405 10.26 21.86 29.85
C SER A 405 10.43 21.86 28.33
N GLY A 406 10.24 20.71 27.69
CA GLY A 406 10.14 20.59 26.23
C GLY A 406 8.68 20.57 25.81
N ASP A 407 8.28 21.55 25.00
CA ASP A 407 6.89 21.77 24.59
C ASP A 407 6.33 20.69 23.65
N ILE A 408 5.00 20.66 23.53
CA ILE A 408 4.24 19.56 22.91
C ILE A 408 3.94 19.77 21.41
N ASP A 409 4.20 20.96 20.89
CA ASP A 409 3.69 21.42 19.58
C ASP A 409 4.70 21.28 18.42
N ASP A 410 4.98 20.05 17.94
CA ASP A 410 5.49 19.87 16.56
C ASP A 410 5.32 18.45 15.95
N ILE A 411 4.08 17.95 15.86
CA ILE A 411 3.78 16.64 15.21
C ILE A 411 2.76 16.73 14.03
N VAL A 412 2.11 17.88 13.84
CA VAL A 412 1.04 18.06 12.82
C VAL A 412 1.54 18.80 11.55
N SER A 413 2.65 19.54 11.64
CA SER A 413 3.17 20.47 10.62
C SER A 413 3.77 19.84 9.34
N PHE A 414 4.11 18.54 9.36
CA PHE A 414 5.02 17.90 8.39
C PHE A 414 4.42 17.49 7.02
N TYR A 415 3.40 18.19 6.53
CA TYR A 415 2.80 17.94 5.20
C TYR A 415 2.92 19.09 4.19
N ASP A 416 3.77 20.09 4.47
CA ASP A 416 4.27 21.01 3.46
C ASP A 416 5.76 21.34 3.67
N HIS A 417 6.41 21.93 2.66
CA HIS A 417 7.82 22.35 2.65
C HIS A 417 8.90 21.25 2.80
N ASP A 418 9.11 20.44 1.75
CA ASP A 418 10.46 19.89 1.44
C ASP A 418 10.65 19.69 -0.07
N ARG A 419 10.61 20.79 -0.85
CA ARG A 419 10.66 20.71 -2.32
C ARG A 419 11.43 21.81 -3.07
N GLN A 420 12.35 22.52 -2.42
CA GLN A 420 13.24 23.47 -3.11
C GLN A 420 14.52 23.79 -2.32
N SER A 421 15.67 23.38 -2.83
CA SER A 421 16.99 24.02 -2.68
C SER A 421 18.08 23.26 -3.46
N GLN A 422 19.18 23.96 -3.78
CA GLN A 422 20.39 23.49 -4.48
C GLN A 422 20.17 23.09 -5.96
N TYR A 423 20.74 23.80 -6.96
CA TYR A 423 21.53 25.04 -6.97
C TYR A 423 21.32 25.81 -8.29
N SER A 424 21.69 27.10 -8.31
CA SER A 424 21.74 27.97 -9.51
C SER A 424 23.09 28.70 -9.60
N ALA A 425 23.62 28.82 -10.83
CA ALA A 425 24.81 29.56 -11.28
C ALA A 425 24.87 29.39 -12.83
N ASP A 426 25.24 30.34 -13.71
CA ASP A 426 25.76 31.72 -13.58
C ASP A 426 25.16 32.67 -14.66
N THR A 427 25.59 33.94 -14.69
CA THR A 427 25.04 35.10 -15.44
C THR A 427 25.88 35.59 -16.63
N ALA A 428 25.27 36.34 -17.58
CA ALA A 428 25.91 37.36 -18.45
C ALA A 428 24.89 38.30 -19.15
N GLU A 429 25.34 39.49 -19.57
CA GLU A 429 24.61 40.59 -20.28
C GLU A 429 25.28 40.88 -21.67
N GLU A 430 24.98 41.85 -22.56
CA GLU A 430 24.26 43.17 -22.61
C GLU A 430 23.14 43.12 -23.73
N ASP A 431 22.46 44.13 -24.33
CA ASP A 431 22.63 45.56 -24.75
C ASP A 431 23.74 45.81 -25.82
N VAL A 432 23.72 46.73 -26.81
CA VAL A 432 22.93 47.94 -27.23
C VAL A 432 22.90 47.97 -28.80
N GLY A 433 22.04 48.64 -29.62
CA GLY A 433 20.82 49.46 -29.48
C GLY A 433 20.67 50.50 -30.64
N LEU A 434 19.49 51.16 -30.77
CA LEU A 434 19.10 52.31 -31.64
C LEU A 434 19.01 52.23 -33.20
N ALA A 435 17.80 52.51 -33.71
CA ALA A 435 17.40 53.48 -34.78
C ALA A 435 17.92 53.36 -36.25
N SER A 436 17.22 53.85 -37.29
CA SER A 436 15.76 54.10 -37.54
C SER A 436 15.54 54.51 -39.02
N THR A 437 14.30 54.47 -39.50
CA THR A 437 13.74 54.90 -40.81
C THR A 437 14.03 53.99 -42.03
N ASP A 438 13.10 53.47 -42.86
CA ASP A 438 11.69 53.77 -43.27
C ASP A 438 11.59 54.38 -44.69
N VAL A 439 10.67 54.04 -45.61
CA VAL A 439 9.51 53.10 -45.60
C VAL A 439 9.41 52.36 -46.95
N VAL A 440 9.16 51.04 -46.98
CA VAL A 440 8.14 50.38 -47.86
C VAL A 440 7.66 49.10 -47.15
N PHE A 441 6.47 49.13 -46.54
CA PHE A 441 5.78 48.02 -45.89
C PHE A 441 4.48 47.69 -46.67
N HIS A 442 3.75 46.57 -46.48
CA HIS A 442 3.72 45.66 -45.34
C HIS A 442 3.89 44.17 -45.76
N GLY A 443 5.09 43.63 -45.58
CA GLY A 443 5.19 42.39 -44.83
C GLY A 443 5.19 42.75 -43.33
N SER A 444 4.81 41.81 -42.45
CA SER A 444 4.63 42.00 -40.99
C SER A 444 3.72 43.19 -40.59
N GLU A 445 2.46 42.89 -40.20
CA GLU A 445 1.63 43.81 -39.41
C GLU A 445 0.46 43.12 -38.69
N GLU A 446 -0.08 42.01 -39.24
CA GLU A 446 -1.03 41.12 -38.50
C GLU A 446 -0.44 40.63 -37.16
N GLY A 447 0.88 40.50 -37.09
CA GLY A 447 1.64 40.10 -35.90
C GLY A 447 2.02 41.26 -34.98
N GLU A 448 1.56 42.48 -35.24
CA GLU A 448 1.88 43.66 -34.43
C GLU A 448 0.60 44.23 -33.79
N TRP A 449 -0.48 44.43 -34.56
CA TRP A 449 -1.74 44.95 -34.01
C TRP A 449 -2.45 43.99 -33.02
N LEU A 450 -2.19 42.68 -33.10
CA LEU A 450 -2.63 41.70 -32.10
C LEU A 450 -1.67 41.56 -30.91
N GLU A 451 -0.41 41.96 -31.09
CA GLU A 451 0.63 41.92 -30.06
C GLU A 451 0.45 43.13 -29.12
N GLU A 452 0.23 44.33 -29.69
CA GLU A 452 -0.09 45.55 -28.94
C GLU A 452 -1.36 45.41 -28.06
N GLN A 453 -2.40 44.74 -28.55
CA GLN A 453 -3.73 44.90 -27.94
C GLN A 453 -3.96 44.12 -26.64
N ARG A 454 -3.09 43.17 -26.23
CA ARG A 454 -3.24 42.51 -24.91
C ARG A 454 -1.98 42.01 -24.20
N LEU A 455 -0.80 42.50 -24.56
CA LEU A 455 0.45 42.24 -23.83
C LEU A 455 0.60 42.97 -22.47
N ALA A 456 -0.51 43.14 -21.73
CA ALA A 456 -0.43 43.43 -20.30
C ALA A 456 0.11 42.23 -19.49
N GLN A 457 -0.17 41.00 -19.94
CA GLN A 457 0.44 39.75 -19.45
C GLN A 457 0.48 38.71 -20.58
N GLY A 458 1.62 38.55 -21.26
CA GLY A 458 1.78 37.75 -22.50
C GLY A 458 1.65 36.22 -22.35
N LYS A 459 0.51 35.74 -21.85
CA LYS A 459 0.26 34.35 -21.46
C LYS A 459 -0.94 33.76 -22.22
N VAL A 460 -0.71 32.66 -22.93
CA VAL A 460 -1.77 31.83 -23.51
C VAL A 460 -2.46 31.05 -22.40
N LEU A 461 -3.79 31.13 -22.32
CA LEU A 461 -4.58 30.37 -21.37
C LEU A 461 -4.80 28.94 -21.89
N ILE A 462 -4.30 27.94 -21.16
CA ILE A 462 -4.50 26.52 -21.45
C ILE A 462 -5.55 25.94 -20.51
N ASN A 463 -6.58 25.33 -21.11
CA ASN A 463 -7.63 24.60 -20.42
C ASN A 463 -7.17 23.15 -20.17
N PHE A 464 -7.39 22.63 -18.97
CA PHE A 464 -7.38 21.19 -18.72
C PHE A 464 -8.81 20.75 -18.41
N ILE A 465 -9.26 19.66 -19.03
CA ILE A 465 -10.60 19.10 -18.82
C ILE A 465 -10.45 17.63 -18.43
N ILE A 466 -10.90 17.26 -17.23
CA ILE A 466 -10.80 15.89 -16.71
C ILE A 466 -12.09 15.10 -16.94
N ARG A 467 -11.97 13.84 -17.38
CA ARG A 467 -13.07 12.88 -17.40
C ARG A 467 -13.19 12.22 -16.04
N GLU A 468 -14.32 12.42 -15.36
CA GLU A 468 -14.66 11.76 -14.11
C GLU A 468 -15.99 11.02 -14.25
N ARG A 469 -15.96 9.68 -14.20
CA ARG A 469 -17.15 8.81 -14.33
C ARG A 469 -17.96 9.13 -15.61
N GLY A 470 -17.28 9.21 -16.75
CA GLY A 470 -17.87 9.57 -18.04
C GLY A 470 -18.03 11.08 -18.28
N VAL A 471 -18.14 11.91 -17.23
CA VAL A 471 -18.45 13.34 -17.34
C VAL A 471 -17.18 14.20 -17.44
N TRP A 472 -17.14 15.11 -18.42
CA TRP A 472 -16.06 16.08 -18.60
C TRP A 472 -16.20 17.28 -17.65
N ARG A 473 -15.11 17.66 -16.96
CA ARG A 473 -15.06 18.76 -15.99
C ARG A 473 -13.87 19.69 -16.23
N TYR A 474 -14.13 20.98 -16.34
CA TYR A 474 -13.08 21.99 -16.46
C TYR A 474 -12.30 22.13 -15.15
N LEU A 475 -10.97 22.14 -15.25
CA LEU A 475 -10.05 22.51 -14.18
C LEU A 475 -9.64 23.99 -14.33
N PRO A 476 -9.00 24.60 -13.30
CA PRO A 476 -8.47 25.96 -13.42
C PRO A 476 -7.55 26.10 -14.63
N GLN A 477 -7.77 27.15 -15.43
CA GLN A 477 -6.91 27.49 -16.55
C GLN A 477 -5.52 27.92 -16.07
N ILE A 478 -4.46 27.59 -16.81
CA ILE A 478 -3.11 28.11 -16.57
C ILE A 478 -2.71 29.10 -17.66
N GLY A 479 -2.13 30.24 -17.26
CA GLY A 479 -1.56 31.21 -18.18
C GLY A 479 -0.08 30.94 -18.43
N VAL A 480 0.29 30.63 -19.68
CA VAL A 480 1.61 30.13 -20.06
C VAL A 480 2.22 30.98 -21.17
N HIS A 481 3.47 31.42 -21.00
CA HIS A 481 4.17 32.19 -22.03
C HIS A 481 4.53 31.31 -23.25
N PRO A 482 4.32 31.76 -24.50
CA PRO A 482 4.57 30.96 -25.71
C PRO A 482 5.98 30.36 -25.85
N GLY A 483 6.99 30.98 -25.25
CA GLY A 483 8.39 30.53 -25.22
C GLY A 483 8.78 29.72 -23.97
N ASN A 484 7.91 29.56 -22.96
CA ASN A 484 8.18 28.75 -21.78
C ASN A 484 6.99 27.82 -21.44
N PRO A 485 6.88 26.67 -22.14
CA PRO A 485 5.80 25.70 -21.95
C PRO A 485 5.99 24.78 -20.73
N ALA A 486 7.06 24.94 -19.94
CA ALA A 486 7.42 24.03 -18.86
C ALA A 486 6.29 23.88 -17.82
N GLU A 487 5.43 24.87 -17.65
CA GLU A 487 4.26 24.81 -16.77
C GLU A 487 3.18 23.82 -17.27
N VAL A 488 2.94 23.75 -18.59
CA VAL A 488 2.04 22.76 -19.20
C VAL A 488 2.60 21.36 -19.01
N GLU A 489 3.91 21.20 -19.27
CA GLU A 489 4.62 19.94 -19.10
C GLU A 489 4.63 19.51 -17.62
N ARG A 490 4.79 20.45 -16.68
CA ARG A 490 4.74 20.20 -15.23
C ARG A 490 3.36 19.71 -14.78
N VAL A 491 2.29 20.33 -15.27
CA VAL A 491 0.91 19.94 -14.97
C VAL A 491 0.58 18.57 -15.62
N ALA A 492 0.99 18.33 -16.86
CA ALA A 492 0.88 17.02 -17.50
C ALA A 492 1.64 15.93 -16.73
N LYS A 493 2.91 16.19 -16.34
CA LYS A 493 3.71 15.30 -15.49
C LYS A 493 3.11 15.07 -14.10
N LYS A 494 2.39 16.04 -13.53
CA LYS A 494 1.63 15.85 -12.28
C LYS A 494 0.55 14.79 -12.49
N TYR A 495 -0.36 15.02 -13.44
CA TYR A 495 -1.49 14.12 -13.67
C TYR A 495 -1.04 12.72 -14.12
N MET A 496 0.04 12.59 -14.90
CA MET A 496 0.59 11.28 -15.26
C MET A 496 1.17 10.49 -14.09
N ARG A 497 1.66 11.15 -13.03
CA ARG A 497 2.05 10.49 -11.76
C ARG A 497 0.82 10.02 -10.97
N GLU A 498 -0.28 10.75 -11.09
CA GLU A 498 -1.60 10.43 -10.53
C GLU A 498 -2.37 9.39 -11.38
N ARG A 499 -1.69 8.72 -12.31
CA ARG A 499 -2.23 7.73 -13.27
C ARG A 499 -3.28 8.30 -14.26
N ILE A 500 -3.26 9.60 -14.51
CA ILE A 500 -4.14 10.27 -15.49
C ILE A 500 -3.36 10.60 -16.76
N ARG A 501 -3.87 10.22 -17.92
CA ARG A 501 -3.23 10.38 -19.23
C ARG A 501 -3.70 11.65 -19.93
N THR A 502 -2.76 12.30 -20.60
CA THR A 502 -2.96 13.50 -21.41
C THR A 502 -3.33 13.16 -22.85
N PHE A 503 -4.33 13.86 -23.38
CA PHE A 503 -4.84 13.73 -24.75
C PHE A 503 -5.10 15.12 -25.35
N ASN A 504 -5.05 15.24 -26.67
CA ASN A 504 -5.64 16.40 -27.35
C ASN A 504 -7.15 16.24 -27.49
N THR A 505 -7.82 17.27 -28.02
CA THR A 505 -9.28 17.26 -28.24
C THR A 505 -9.77 16.25 -29.29
N ARG A 506 -8.86 15.59 -30.01
CA ARG A 506 -9.14 14.49 -30.95
C ARG A 506 -8.76 13.11 -30.39
N LEU A 507 -8.57 13.01 -29.06
CA LEU A 507 -8.20 11.79 -28.34
C LEU A 507 -6.91 11.09 -28.84
N ARG A 508 -6.00 11.83 -29.48
CA ARG A 508 -4.59 11.39 -29.60
C ARG A 508 -3.92 11.55 -28.23
N MET A 509 -3.33 10.47 -27.72
CA MET A 509 -2.52 10.52 -26.48
C MET A 509 -1.26 11.35 -26.71
N LEU A 510 -0.90 12.16 -25.71
CA LEU A 510 0.24 13.09 -25.74
C LEU A 510 1.22 12.76 -24.61
N ALA A 511 2.52 12.76 -24.91
CA ALA A 511 3.55 12.90 -23.90
C ALA A 511 3.55 14.32 -23.30
N PRO A 512 4.03 14.54 -22.06
CA PRO A 512 4.04 15.85 -21.42
C PRO A 512 4.73 16.95 -22.23
N GLN A 513 5.79 16.60 -22.95
CA GLN A 513 6.55 17.48 -23.84
C GLN A 513 5.74 17.92 -25.06
N GLU A 514 4.90 17.03 -25.61
CA GLU A 514 4.06 17.30 -26.79
C GLU A 514 2.83 18.16 -26.43
N CYS A 515 2.44 18.20 -25.15
CA CYS A 515 1.16 18.76 -24.70
C CYS A 515 0.92 20.21 -25.11
N PHE A 516 1.94 21.06 -25.13
CA PHE A 516 1.76 22.46 -25.56
C PHE A 516 1.75 22.61 -27.08
N GLN A 517 2.56 21.84 -27.81
CA GLN A 517 2.64 21.94 -29.26
C GLN A 517 1.37 21.40 -29.92
N ALA A 518 0.89 20.23 -29.49
CA ALA A 518 -0.37 19.65 -30.01
C ALA A 518 -1.59 20.57 -29.84
N VAL A 519 -1.55 21.47 -28.84
CA VAL A 519 -2.59 22.45 -28.51
C VAL A 519 -2.44 23.78 -29.27
N LYS A 520 -1.21 24.11 -29.72
CA LYS A 520 -1.01 25.11 -30.79
C LYS A 520 -1.51 24.57 -32.14
N ASP A 521 -1.17 23.31 -32.44
CA ASP A 521 -1.48 22.65 -33.71
C ASP A 521 -2.99 22.44 -33.92
N ASP A 522 -3.71 21.93 -32.90
CA ASP A 522 -5.17 21.74 -32.97
C ASP A 522 -5.98 23.03 -32.72
N ARG A 523 -5.28 24.12 -32.34
CA ARG A 523 -5.80 25.46 -32.05
C ARG A 523 -6.88 25.53 -30.95
N THR A 524 -7.11 24.47 -30.17
CA THR A 524 -8.22 24.43 -29.19
C THR A 524 -7.90 24.98 -27.81
N GLN A 525 -6.63 25.29 -27.53
CA GLN A 525 -6.16 25.67 -26.19
C GLN A 525 -6.56 24.68 -25.08
N THR A 526 -6.79 23.39 -25.41
CA THR A 526 -7.43 22.41 -24.52
C THR A 526 -6.70 21.07 -24.47
N ILE A 527 -6.36 20.63 -23.25
CA ILE A 527 -5.82 19.30 -22.95
C ILE A 527 -6.90 18.49 -22.24
N LEU A 528 -7.19 17.30 -22.77
CA LEU A 528 -8.07 16.33 -22.13
C LEU A 528 -7.26 15.43 -21.18
N LEU A 529 -7.81 15.18 -20.00
CA LEU A 529 -7.23 14.36 -18.94
C LEU A 529 -8.15 13.18 -18.67
N VAL A 530 -7.67 11.96 -18.86
CA VAL A 530 -8.48 10.74 -18.69
C VAL A 530 -7.75 9.77 -17.78
N ALA A 531 -8.41 9.27 -16.74
CA ALA A 531 -7.79 8.30 -15.82
C ALA A 531 -7.34 7.04 -16.58
N GLN A 532 -6.20 6.45 -16.21
CA GLN A 532 -5.68 5.25 -16.88
C GLN A 532 -6.62 4.03 -16.76
N ASP A 533 -7.49 4.03 -15.76
CA ASP A 533 -8.52 3.01 -15.56
C ASP A 533 -9.88 3.39 -16.24
N ASP A 534 -9.95 4.50 -16.99
CA ASP A 534 -11.10 5.04 -17.77
C ASP A 534 -10.75 5.30 -19.25
N LEU A 535 -9.71 4.63 -19.78
CA LEU A 535 -9.23 4.80 -21.18
C LEU A 535 -10.06 4.06 -22.23
N ASN A 536 -11.16 3.40 -21.84
CA ASN A 536 -12.03 2.72 -22.77
C ASN A 536 -13.03 3.73 -23.36
N PHE A 537 -12.65 4.34 -24.48
CA PHE A 537 -13.52 5.23 -25.23
C PHE A 537 -14.57 4.42 -26.01
N ASP A 538 -15.82 4.53 -25.57
CA ASP A 538 -17.01 4.15 -26.32
C ASP A 538 -17.41 5.28 -27.29
N ASP A 539 -18.38 5.02 -28.18
CA ASP A 539 -18.84 6.00 -29.17
C ASP A 539 -19.36 7.30 -28.51
N GLU A 540 -19.94 7.20 -27.30
CA GLU A 540 -20.39 8.35 -26.50
C GLU A 540 -19.19 9.19 -25.97
N ALA A 541 -18.09 8.55 -25.56
CA ALA A 541 -16.85 9.25 -25.24
C ALA A 541 -16.26 9.97 -26.46
N MET A 542 -16.28 9.33 -27.62
CA MET A 542 -15.78 9.89 -28.88
C MET A 542 -16.63 11.10 -29.32
N GLU A 543 -17.96 10.98 -29.27
CA GLU A 543 -18.88 12.05 -29.65
C GLU A 543 -18.82 13.24 -28.65
N SER A 544 -18.72 12.97 -27.35
CA SER A 544 -18.58 14.03 -26.33
C SER A 544 -17.24 14.77 -26.41
N ALA A 545 -16.14 14.09 -26.73
CA ALA A 545 -14.85 14.74 -27.02
C ALA A 545 -14.92 15.58 -28.31
N SER A 546 -15.61 15.09 -29.35
CA SER A 546 -15.84 15.86 -30.59
C SER A 546 -16.64 17.15 -30.33
N LYS A 547 -17.69 17.08 -29.49
CA LYS A 547 -18.46 18.26 -29.05
C LYS A 547 -17.57 19.27 -28.30
N LEU A 548 -16.60 18.82 -27.49
CA LEU A 548 -15.61 19.69 -26.85
C LEU A 548 -14.61 20.33 -27.84
N HIS A 549 -14.19 19.61 -28.89
CA HIS A 549 -13.33 20.16 -29.95
C HIS A 549 -14.00 21.36 -30.62
N THR A 550 -15.25 21.20 -31.08
CA THR A 550 -16.03 22.28 -31.71
C THR A 550 -16.27 23.45 -30.75
N ALA A 551 -16.71 23.18 -29.51
CA ALA A 551 -16.98 24.24 -28.52
C ALA A 551 -15.72 25.05 -28.16
N SER A 552 -14.54 24.41 -28.12
CA SER A 552 -13.27 25.11 -27.87
C SER A 552 -12.86 26.01 -29.04
N LEU A 553 -13.07 25.55 -30.28
CA LEU A 553 -12.82 26.35 -31.49
C LEU A 553 -13.78 27.54 -31.60
N GLU A 554 -15.08 27.35 -31.33
CA GLU A 554 -16.06 28.45 -31.29
C GLU A 554 -15.74 29.49 -30.20
N LYS A 555 -15.30 29.04 -29.02
CA LYS A 555 -14.89 29.96 -27.94
C LYS A 555 -13.73 30.85 -28.38
N ILE A 556 -12.77 30.30 -29.13
CA ILE A 556 -11.61 31.02 -29.64
C ILE A 556 -11.96 31.89 -30.86
N SER A 557 -12.90 31.50 -31.72
CA SER A 557 -13.35 32.35 -32.83
C SER A 557 -14.16 33.56 -32.35
N ARG A 558 -15.00 33.41 -31.31
CA ARG A 558 -15.72 34.54 -30.69
C ARG A 558 -14.78 35.52 -29.97
N ILE A 559 -13.65 35.03 -29.42
CA ILE A 559 -12.57 35.87 -28.86
C ILE A 559 -11.78 36.64 -29.96
N ARG A 560 -12.02 36.34 -31.25
CA ARG A 560 -11.47 37.09 -32.41
C ARG A 560 -12.50 38.00 -33.08
N GLN A 561 -13.65 38.20 -32.45
CA GLN A 561 -14.75 39.06 -32.94
C GLN A 561 -15.14 40.13 -31.89
N ILE A 562 -14.29 40.32 -30.88
CA ILE A 562 -14.35 41.33 -29.82
C ILE A 562 -12.95 41.92 -29.70
#